data_AF-A0A8S1QAJ8-F1
#
_entry.id   AF-A0A8S1QAJ8-F1
#
_cell.length_a   1.000
_cell.length_b   1.000
_cell.length_c   1.000
_cell.angle_alpha   90.00
_cell.angle_beta   90.00
_cell.angle_gamma   90.00
#
_symmetry.space_group_name_H-M   'P 1'
#
loop_
_entity.id
_entity.type
_entity.pdbx_description
1 polymer ?
#
loop_
_entity_poly.entity_id
_entity_poly.type
_entity_poly.pdbx_seq_one_letter_code
_entity_poly.pdbx_strand_id
1 'polypeptide(L)'
;MNIFNYPNENDCSNNVSSEIEKSLEKKELRPRNNLIPGAFQEYKRTYIKVPSNSKEQLAQLVFKEGFKIKDAAKKLNIKYATAKTIIFHMRRQNIKQMKMKNKKCRYTKITENQIVKYKIISTLSNNIISQKEFIIQFKPNGQEFQMV
;
A
#
# COMPACT_ATOMS: atom_id res chain seq x y z
N MET A 1 14.18 31.89 13.78
CA MET A 1 14.25 30.71 12.90
C MET A 1 15.06 29.67 13.64
N ASN A 2 14.44 28.55 13.99
CA ASN A 2 14.97 27.64 15.00
C ASN A 2 15.00 26.20 14.48
N ILE A 3 16.21 25.63 14.58
CA ILE A 3 16.62 24.23 14.81
C ILE A 3 16.32 23.11 13.78
N PHE A 4 17.38 22.49 13.25
CA PHE A 4 17.89 21.14 13.60
C PHE A 4 18.67 20.53 12.42
N ASN A 5 20.01 20.60 12.50
CA ASN A 5 20.90 19.72 11.76
C ASN A 5 20.95 18.37 12.50
N TYR A 6 20.71 17.27 11.81
CA TYR A 6 20.96 15.92 12.31
C TYR A 6 22.25 15.39 11.69
N PRO A 7 23.24 14.95 12.50
CA PRO A 7 24.34 14.14 12.02
C PRO A 7 23.85 12.70 11.84
N ASN A 8 24.24 12.07 10.73
CA ASN A 8 23.98 10.68 10.44
C ASN A 8 25.22 9.86 10.79
N GLU A 9 25.28 9.40 12.03
CA GLU A 9 26.21 8.35 12.47
C GLU A 9 25.38 7.13 12.82
N ASN A 10 25.66 6.02 12.15
CA ASN A 10 25.40 4.68 12.65
C ASN A 10 26.38 3.73 11.98
N ASP A 11 27.57 3.72 12.55
CA ASP A 11 28.39 2.52 12.61
C ASP A 11 27.74 1.53 13.58
N CYS A 12 27.34 0.38 13.06
CA CYS A 12 27.23 -0.83 13.85
C CYS A 12 27.51 -2.02 12.93
N SER A 13 28.81 -2.31 12.83
CA SER A 13 29.31 -3.62 12.51
C SER A 13 28.86 -4.60 13.61
N ASN A 14 28.30 -5.73 13.22
CA ASN A 14 28.40 -6.95 13.99
C ASN A 14 28.49 -8.12 13.02
N ASN A 15 29.71 -8.63 12.92
CA ASN A 15 30.06 -9.88 12.27
C ASN A 15 29.38 -11.03 13.03
N VAL A 16 28.53 -11.78 12.35
CA VAL A 16 28.29 -13.19 12.70
C VAL A 16 28.54 -14.00 11.44
N SER A 17 29.76 -14.51 11.36
CA SER A 17 30.20 -15.53 10.44
C SER A 17 29.35 -16.79 10.66
N SER A 18 28.60 -17.19 9.63
CA SER A 18 28.24 -18.59 9.46
C SER A 18 28.91 -19.04 8.17
N GLU A 19 30.02 -19.76 8.35
CA GLU A 19 30.69 -20.51 7.31
C GLU A 19 29.69 -21.52 6.74
N ILE A 20 29.17 -21.21 5.56
CA ILE A 20 28.66 -22.23 4.65
C ILE A 20 29.63 -22.17 3.48
N GLU A 21 30.56 -23.12 3.46
CA GLU A 21 31.39 -23.45 2.31
C GLU A 21 30.47 -23.58 1.08
N LYS A 22 30.39 -22.50 0.30
CA LYS A 22 29.90 -22.56 -1.06
C LYS A 22 31.13 -22.81 -1.90
N SER A 23 31.30 -24.08 -2.26
CA SER A 23 32.14 -24.49 -3.38
C SER A 23 31.97 -23.48 -4.52
N LEU A 24 33.08 -22.87 -4.91
CA LEU A 24 33.20 -22.09 -6.14
C LEU A 24 33.13 -23.08 -7.33
N GLU A 25 31.97 -23.69 -7.53
CA GLU A 25 31.61 -24.18 -8.85
C GLU A 25 31.47 -22.94 -9.72
N LYS A 26 32.51 -22.70 -10.51
CA LYS A 26 32.45 -21.85 -11.71
C LYS A 26 31.16 -22.25 -12.42
N LYS A 27 30.12 -21.42 -12.31
CA LYS A 27 28.91 -21.58 -13.10
C LYS A 27 29.37 -21.58 -14.54
N GLU A 28 29.40 -22.76 -15.14
CA GLU A 28 29.62 -22.88 -16.57
C GLU A 28 28.69 -21.89 -17.24
N LEU A 29 29.29 -20.99 -18.01
CA LEU A 29 28.55 -20.14 -18.92
C LEU A 29 27.77 -21.11 -19.80
N ARG A 30 26.47 -21.25 -19.52
CA ARG A 30 25.59 -22.09 -20.32
C ARG A 30 25.85 -21.70 -21.77
N PRO A 31 26.25 -22.64 -22.65
CA PRO A 31 26.40 -22.32 -24.06
C PRO A 31 25.05 -21.79 -24.51
N ARG A 32 25.04 -20.53 -24.96
CA ARG A 32 23.90 -20.00 -25.69
C ARG A 32 23.91 -20.78 -26.99
N ASN A 33 23.16 -21.87 -27.05
CA ASN A 33 22.84 -22.58 -28.29
C ASN A 33 21.94 -21.69 -29.15
N ASN A 34 22.45 -20.53 -29.54
CA ASN A 34 21.96 -19.76 -30.66
C ASN A 34 22.64 -20.40 -31.87
N LEU A 35 22.04 -21.45 -32.44
CA LEU A 35 22.54 -22.10 -33.65
C LEU A 35 22.66 -21.13 -34.85
N ILE A 36 22.14 -19.90 -34.73
CA ILE A 36 22.24 -18.86 -35.75
C ILE A 36 22.44 -17.49 -35.05
N PRO A 37 23.61 -16.86 -35.14
CA PRO A 37 23.79 -15.46 -34.79
C PRO A 37 22.89 -14.58 -35.67
N GLY A 38 21.95 -13.84 -35.06
CA GLY A 38 21.09 -12.86 -35.76
C GLY A 38 19.63 -13.27 -35.96
N ALA A 39 19.25 -14.53 -35.72
CA ALA A 39 17.85 -14.93 -35.72
C ALA A 39 17.24 -14.75 -34.32
N PHE A 40 16.74 -13.55 -34.02
CA PHE A 40 15.86 -13.37 -32.87
C PHE A 40 14.59 -14.17 -33.12
N GLN A 41 14.48 -15.38 -32.57
CA GLN A 41 13.19 -16.06 -32.48
C GLN A 41 12.26 -15.18 -31.64
N GLU A 42 11.37 -14.46 -32.33
CA GLU A 42 10.28 -13.72 -31.70
C GLU A 42 9.34 -14.72 -31.03
N TYR A 43 9.64 -15.07 -29.78
CA TYR A 43 8.69 -15.77 -28.92
C TYR A 43 7.51 -14.83 -28.68
N LYS A 44 6.46 -14.97 -29.52
CA LYS A 44 5.18 -14.30 -29.33
C LYS A 44 4.61 -14.75 -27.99
N ARG A 45 4.68 -13.86 -26.99
CA ARG A 45 4.07 -14.11 -25.68
C ARG A 45 2.55 -14.13 -25.89
N THR A 46 1.95 -15.30 -25.74
CA THR A 46 0.49 -15.42 -25.66
C THR A 46 0.01 -14.74 -24.40
N TYR A 47 -0.63 -13.58 -24.56
CA TYR A 47 -1.21 -12.85 -23.45
C TYR A 47 -2.49 -13.55 -23.00
N ILE A 48 -2.46 -14.15 -21.81
CA ILE A 48 -3.62 -14.76 -21.19
C ILE A 48 -4.20 -13.75 -20.20
N LYS A 49 -5.47 -13.37 -20.42
CA LYS A 49 -6.21 -12.52 -19.48
C LYS A 49 -6.51 -13.31 -18.21
N VAL A 50 -6.12 -12.77 -17.06
CA VAL A 50 -6.51 -13.34 -15.77
C VAL A 50 -8.01 -13.11 -15.55
N PRO A 51 -8.79 -14.15 -15.22
CA PRO A 51 -10.21 -14.03 -14.89
C PRO A 51 -10.48 -13.03 -13.76
N SER A 52 -11.66 -12.41 -13.74
CA SER A 52 -12.06 -11.47 -12.67
C SER A 52 -12.07 -12.15 -11.30
N ASN A 53 -12.67 -13.34 -11.19
CA ASN A 53 -12.72 -14.11 -9.95
C ASN A 53 -11.32 -14.34 -9.34
N SER A 54 -10.34 -14.74 -10.17
CA SER A 54 -8.97 -14.93 -9.70
C SER A 54 -8.30 -13.63 -9.23
N LYS A 55 -8.66 -12.47 -9.80
CA LYS A 55 -8.16 -11.16 -9.31
C LYS A 55 -8.75 -10.82 -7.96
N GLU A 56 -10.04 -11.10 -7.75
CA GLU A 56 -10.73 -10.85 -6.48
C GLU A 56 -10.20 -11.76 -5.37
N GLN A 57 -10.02 -13.06 -5.66
CA GLN A 57 -9.39 -14.02 -4.74
C GLN A 57 -7.97 -13.59 -4.37
N LEU A 58 -7.17 -13.14 -5.35
CA LEU A 58 -5.82 -12.63 -5.10
C LEU A 58 -5.85 -11.41 -4.18
N ALA A 59 -6.79 -10.49 -4.41
CA ALA A 59 -6.95 -9.31 -3.58
C ALA A 59 -7.37 -9.67 -2.14
N GLN A 60 -8.26 -10.63 -1.98
CA GLN A 60 -8.71 -11.12 -0.68
C GLN A 60 -7.53 -11.72 0.11
N LEU A 61 -6.76 -12.63 -0.49
CA LEU A 61 -5.60 -13.24 0.16
C LEU A 61 -4.58 -12.19 0.61
N VAL A 62 -4.31 -11.19 -0.23
CA VAL A 62 -3.26 -10.20 0.04
C VAL A 62 -3.73 -9.11 1.02
N PHE A 63 -4.94 -8.57 0.85
CA PHE A 63 -5.41 -7.42 1.63
C PHE A 63 -6.18 -7.79 2.89
N LYS A 64 -6.95 -8.88 2.88
CA LYS A 64 -7.74 -9.31 4.04
C LYS A 64 -6.97 -10.30 4.91
N GLU A 65 -6.35 -11.30 4.29
CA GLU A 65 -5.65 -12.37 5.01
C GLU A 65 -4.15 -12.09 5.22
N GLY A 66 -3.59 -11.05 4.60
CA GLY A 66 -2.21 -10.63 4.81
C GLY A 66 -1.14 -11.49 4.13
N PHE A 67 -1.50 -12.32 3.15
CA PHE A 67 -0.54 -13.15 2.43
C PHE A 67 0.47 -12.31 1.64
N LYS A 68 1.72 -12.77 1.60
CA LYS A 68 2.71 -12.25 0.64
C LYS A 68 2.21 -12.52 -0.78
N ILE A 69 2.38 -11.53 -1.67
CA ILE A 69 1.93 -11.62 -3.07
C ILE A 69 2.49 -12.86 -3.77
N LYS A 70 3.73 -13.25 -3.46
CA LYS A 70 4.37 -14.45 -4.03
C LYS A 70 3.64 -15.73 -3.64
N ASP A 71 3.19 -15.84 -2.41
CA ASP A 71 2.54 -17.04 -1.88
C ASP A 71 1.08 -17.12 -2.32
N ALA A 72 0.38 -15.98 -2.34
CA ALA A 72 -0.96 -15.89 -2.91
C ALA A 72 -0.98 -16.22 -4.42
N ALA A 73 0.03 -15.76 -5.17
CA ALA A 73 0.17 -16.07 -6.59
C ALA A 73 0.37 -17.57 -6.84
N LYS A 74 1.18 -18.24 -6.00
CA LYS A 74 1.35 -19.69 -6.05
C LYS A 74 0.04 -20.43 -5.77
N LYS A 75 -0.69 -20.04 -4.72
CA LYS A 75 -1.99 -20.66 -4.36
C LYS A 75 -3.01 -20.56 -5.50
N LEU A 76 -3.03 -19.46 -6.23
CA LEU A 76 -3.98 -19.20 -7.31
C LEU A 76 -3.46 -19.60 -8.70
N ASN A 77 -2.28 -20.22 -8.78
CA ASN A 77 -1.61 -20.56 -10.04
C ASN A 77 -1.48 -19.37 -11.02
N ILE A 78 -1.23 -18.17 -10.49
CA ILE A 78 -1.00 -16.95 -11.27
C ILE A 78 0.49 -16.67 -11.33
N LYS A 79 1.01 -16.29 -12.51
CA LYS A 79 2.40 -15.81 -12.62
C LYS A 79 2.62 -14.63 -11.67
N TYR A 80 3.69 -14.70 -10.87
CA TYR A 80 4.02 -13.67 -9.89
C TYR A 80 4.09 -12.26 -10.48
N ALA A 81 4.67 -12.11 -11.68
CA ALA A 81 4.72 -10.83 -12.38
C ALA A 81 3.32 -10.25 -12.62
N THR A 82 2.37 -11.07 -13.05
CA THR A 82 0.98 -10.68 -13.26
C THR A 82 0.29 -10.31 -11.94
N ALA A 83 0.48 -11.12 -10.89
CA ALA A 83 -0.07 -10.86 -9.56
C ALA A 83 0.43 -9.52 -8.98
N LYS A 84 1.72 -9.22 -9.14
CA LYS A 84 2.32 -7.95 -8.71
C LYS A 84 1.65 -6.76 -9.39
N THR A 85 1.45 -6.84 -10.70
CA THR A 85 0.78 -5.80 -11.49
C THR A 85 -0.68 -5.60 -11.04
N ILE A 86 -1.43 -6.69 -10.83
CA ILE A 86 -2.82 -6.63 -10.35
C ILE A 86 -2.88 -5.91 -9.00
N ILE A 87 -2.11 -6.36 -8.01
CA ILE A 87 -2.11 -5.76 -6.67
C ILE A 87 -1.66 -4.29 -6.70
N PHE A 88 -0.67 -3.96 -7.52
CA PHE A 88 -0.22 -2.58 -7.69
C PHE A 88 -1.35 -1.66 -8.19
N HIS A 89 -2.08 -2.10 -9.23
CA HIS A 89 -3.21 -1.32 -9.76
C HIS A 89 -4.34 -1.18 -8.74
N MET A 90 -4.66 -2.25 -8.00
CA MET A 90 -5.69 -2.19 -6.95
C MET A 90 -5.30 -1.23 -5.82
N ARG A 91 -4.05 -1.26 -5.35
CA ARG A 91 -3.55 -0.29 -4.36
C ARG A 91 -3.70 1.15 -4.86
N ARG A 92 -3.31 1.40 -6.11
CA ARG A 92 -3.41 2.74 -6.71
C ARG A 92 -4.85 3.20 -6.85
N GLN A 93 -5.78 2.32 -7.21
CA GLN A 93 -7.21 2.62 -7.28
C GLN A 93 -7.78 2.95 -5.90
N ASN A 94 -7.45 2.17 -4.87
CA ASN A 94 -7.88 2.44 -3.49
C ASN A 94 -7.39 3.80 -3.00
N ILE A 95 -6.12 4.14 -3.25
CA ILE A 95 -5.56 5.45 -2.90
C ILE A 95 -6.30 6.57 -3.63
N LYS A 96 -6.60 6.41 -4.93
CA LYS A 96 -7.36 7.41 -5.70
C LYS A 96 -8.76 7.60 -5.10
N GLN A 97 -9.46 6.52 -4.76
CA GLN A 97 -10.79 6.61 -4.14
C GLN A 97 -10.74 7.32 -2.78
N MET A 98 -9.74 7.03 -1.94
CA MET A 98 -9.55 7.74 -0.67
C MET A 98 -9.31 9.24 -0.89
N LYS A 99 -8.46 9.61 -1.86
CA LYS A 99 -8.20 11.02 -2.21
C LYS A 99 -9.44 11.76 -2.70
N MET A 100 -10.34 11.09 -3.44
CA MET A 100 -11.59 11.71 -3.89
C MET A 100 -12.61 11.87 -2.76
N LYS A 101 -12.64 10.95 -1.78
CA LYS A 101 -13.55 11.02 -0.63
C LYS A 101 -13.13 12.08 0.40
N ASN A 102 -11.83 12.36 0.50
CA ASN A 102 -11.34 13.40 1.40
C ASN A 102 -11.62 14.79 0.80
N LYS A 103 -12.83 15.32 1.05
CA LYS A 103 -13.07 16.77 0.93
C LYS A 103 -12.03 17.46 1.82
N LYS A 104 -11.14 18.24 1.21
CA LYS A 104 -10.13 19.02 1.92
C LYS A 104 -10.81 19.84 3.02
N CYS A 105 -10.15 19.99 4.17
CA CYS A 105 -10.60 20.89 5.23
C CYS A 105 -10.98 22.25 4.62
N ARG A 106 -12.20 22.70 4.87
CA ARG A 106 -12.67 24.02 4.45
C ARG A 106 -12.74 24.90 5.68
N TYR A 107 -12.23 26.12 5.56
CA TYR A 107 -12.44 27.15 6.55
C TYR A 107 -13.79 27.82 6.26
N THR A 108 -14.61 27.96 7.29
CA THR A 108 -15.86 28.72 7.26
C THR A 108 -15.73 29.87 8.24
N LYS A 109 -16.28 31.03 7.90
CA LYS A 109 -16.39 32.13 8.88
C LYS A 109 -17.33 31.68 9.99
N ILE A 110 -16.92 31.89 11.24
CA ILE A 110 -17.76 31.66 12.40
C ILE A 110 -18.71 32.86 12.49
N THR A 111 -20.01 32.61 12.37
CA THR A 111 -21.03 33.62 12.67
C THR A 111 -21.46 33.50 14.13
N GLU A 112 -21.75 34.62 14.77
CA GLU A 112 -22.28 34.64 16.14
C GLU A 112 -23.57 33.81 16.23
N ASN A 113 -23.77 33.10 17.34
CA ASN A 113 -24.92 32.23 17.62
C ASN A 113 -25.05 30.98 16.72
N GLN A 114 -24.00 30.58 16.02
CA GLN A 114 -24.01 29.34 15.27
C GLN A 114 -23.84 28.12 16.21
N ILE A 115 -24.72 27.13 16.05
CA ILE A 115 -24.58 25.81 16.67
C ILE A 115 -24.13 24.84 15.59
N VAL A 116 -22.98 24.20 15.79
CA VAL A 116 -22.44 23.22 14.84
C VAL A 116 -22.35 21.86 15.49
N LYS A 117 -22.90 20.86 14.81
CA LYS A 117 -22.82 19.45 15.21
C LYS A 117 -21.66 18.79 14.45
N TYR A 118 -20.70 18.26 15.20
CA TYR A 118 -19.58 17.50 14.67
C TYR A 118 -19.71 16.04 15.07
N LYS A 119 -19.28 15.16 14.16
CA LYS A 119 -19.27 13.72 14.38
C LYS A 119 -17.89 13.18 14.03
N ILE A 120 -17.19 12.65 15.03
CA ILE A 120 -15.91 11.98 14.85
C ILE A 120 -16.20 10.48 14.69
N ILE A 121 -15.78 9.91 13.55
CA ILE A 121 -15.96 8.49 13.23
C ILE A 121 -14.59 7.87 13.01
N SER A 122 -14.25 6.88 13.82
CA SER A 122 -13.06 6.06 13.63
C SER A 122 -13.43 4.81 12.82
N THR A 123 -12.75 4.60 11.69
CA THR A 123 -12.97 3.43 10.83
C THR A 123 -11.69 2.62 10.65
N LEU A 124 -11.82 1.29 10.60
CA LEU A 124 -10.75 0.36 10.26
C LEU A 124 -11.27 -0.63 9.24
N SER A 125 -10.57 -0.73 8.10
CA SER A 125 -10.94 -1.64 7.01
C SER A 125 -12.40 -1.48 6.55
N ASN A 126 -12.88 -0.24 6.48
CA ASN A 126 -14.26 0.15 6.16
C ASN A 126 -15.32 -0.17 7.23
N ASN A 127 -14.94 -0.73 8.38
CA ASN A 127 -15.84 -0.94 9.51
C ASN A 127 -15.72 0.24 10.49
N ILE A 128 -16.84 0.66 11.09
CA ILE A 128 -16.85 1.71 12.12
C ILE A 128 -16.49 1.08 13.47
N ILE A 129 -15.44 1.59 14.12
CA ILE A 129 -15.02 1.14 15.45
C ILE A 129 -15.58 2.04 16.55
N SER A 130 -15.61 3.35 16.31
CA SER A 130 -15.99 4.34 17.32
C SER A 130 -16.67 5.52 16.67
N GLN A 131 -17.64 6.08 17.38
CA GLN A 131 -18.41 7.25 16.97
C GLN A 131 -18.61 8.14 18.20
N LYS A 132 -18.27 9.43 18.08
CA LYS A 132 -18.54 10.46 19.10
C LYS A 132 -19.13 11.70 18.46
N GLU A 133 -20.10 12.31 19.14
CA GLU A 133 -20.79 13.49 18.67
C GLU A 133 -20.50 14.67 19.60
N PHE A 134 -20.30 15.84 18.99
CA PHE A 134 -19.95 17.07 19.68
C PHE A 134 -20.86 18.18 19.19
N ILE A 135 -21.37 18.96 20.13
CA ILE A 135 -22.09 20.19 19.84
C ILE A 135 -21.21 21.35 20.26
N ILE A 136 -20.87 22.22 19.30
CA ILE A 136 -20.10 23.43 19.55
C ILE A 136 -21.04 24.61 19.39
N GLN A 137 -21.12 25.44 20.43
CA GLN A 137 -21.88 26.68 20.42
C GLN A 137 -20.92 27.86 20.47
N PHE A 138 -20.99 28.72 19.46
CA PHE A 138 -20.20 29.95 19.40
C PHE A 138 -20.95 31.09 20.07
N LYS A 139 -20.43 31.56 21.20
CA LYS A 139 -20.95 32.72 21.94
C LYS A 139 -20.03 33.93 21.70
N PRO A 140 -20.54 35.18 21.82
CA PRO A 140 -19.71 36.39 21.65
C PRO A 140 -18.55 36.48 22.65
N ASN A 141 -18.66 35.86 23.83
CA ASN A 141 -17.63 35.90 24.88
C ASN A 141 -16.77 34.63 24.98
N GLY A 142 -16.88 33.69 24.03
CA GLY A 142 -16.11 32.44 24.07
C GLY A 142 -16.80 31.26 23.38
N GLN A 143 -16.15 30.10 23.45
CA GLN A 143 -16.67 28.85 22.88
C GLN A 143 -17.02 27.88 24.01
N GLU A 144 -18.21 27.30 23.95
CA GLU A 144 -18.62 26.22 24.84
C GLU A 144 -18.73 24.90 24.08
N PHE A 145 -18.23 23.83 24.71
CA PHE A 145 -18.18 22.48 24.15
C PHE A 145 -19.06 21.57 24.99
N GLN A 146 -20.02 20.90 24.36
CA GLN A 146 -20.80 19.85 25.00
C GLN A 146 -20.62 18.53 24.23
N MET A 147 -20.29 17.49 24.98
CA MET A 147 -20.22 16.12 24.47
C MET A 147 -21.60 15.48 24.67
N VAL A 148 -22.08 14.78 23.63
CA VAL A 148 -23.38 14.08 23.64
C VAL A 148 -23.14 12.58 23.61
#